data_AF-A0AAN6PY46-F1
#
_entry.id   AF-A0AAN6PY46-F1
#
_cell.length_a   1.000
_cell.length_b   1.000
_cell.length_c   1.000
_cell.angle_alpha   90.00
_cell.angle_beta   90.00
_cell.angle_gamma   90.00
#
_symmetry.space_group_name_H-M   'P 1'
#
loop_
_entity.id
_entity.type
_entity.pdbx_description
1 polymer ?
#
loop_
_entity_poly.entity_id
_entity_poly.type
_entity_poly.pdbx_seq_one_letter_code
_entity_poly.pdbx_strand_id
1 'polypeptide(L)'
;MAQPSYVPASLASLAELADEILYLAGDVSVDPSWYTKRASLSAIYAAAELFQTTDQSPGFRETRAFLRRRLDEAAQAGGAVRSVGEWIGFSAGAAINVLRSKGLRI
;
A
#
# COMPACT_ATOMS: atom_id res chain seq x y z
N MET A 1 4.84 1.08 28.28
CA MET A 1 5.92 0.61 27.38
C MET A 1 5.49 -0.72 26.77
N ALA A 2 5.71 -0.91 25.47
CA ALA A 2 5.22 -2.09 24.74
C ALA A 2 5.80 -3.39 25.31
N GLN A 3 4.93 -4.35 25.68
CA GLN A 3 5.35 -5.65 26.21
C GLN A 3 5.30 -6.70 25.11
N PRO A 4 6.36 -7.52 24.93
CA PRO A 4 6.43 -8.53 23.87
C PRO A 4 5.27 -9.54 23.89
N SER A 5 4.73 -9.85 25.06
CA SER A 5 3.61 -10.78 25.25
C SER A 5 2.33 -10.35 24.53
N TYR A 6 2.11 -9.05 24.35
CA TYR A 6 0.92 -8.52 23.69
C TYR A 6 1.11 -8.31 22.18
N VAL A 7 2.33 -8.43 21.64
CA VAL A 7 2.62 -8.18 20.22
C VAL A 7 1.72 -9.01 19.29
N PRO A 8 1.52 -10.33 19.48
CA PRO A 8 0.67 -11.11 18.58
C PRO A 8 -0.79 -10.64 18.60
N ALA A 9 -1.33 -10.37 19.79
CA ALA A 9 -2.71 -9.91 19.94
C ALA A 9 -2.91 -8.51 19.33
N SER A 10 -1.99 -7.57 19.61
CA SER A 10 -2.04 -6.22 19.06
C SER A 10 -1.92 -6.19 17.54
N LEU A 11 -1.06 -7.04 16.97
CA LEU A 11 -0.93 -7.16 15.51
C LEU A 11 -2.19 -7.74 14.87
N ALA A 12 -2.82 -8.74 15.49
CA ALA A 12 -4.08 -9.30 15.01
C ALA A 12 -5.18 -8.22 14.98
N SER A 13 -5.36 -7.47 16.07
CA SER A 13 -6.33 -6.38 16.12
C SER A 13 -6.03 -5.27 15.11
N LEU A 14 -4.76 -4.93 14.88
CA LEU A 14 -4.38 -3.94 13.86
C LEU A 14 -4.67 -4.43 12.44
N ALA A 15 -4.48 -5.73 12.19
CA ALA A 15 -4.79 -6.33 10.89
C ALA A 15 -6.31 -6.36 10.63
N GLU A 16 -7.10 -6.73 11.65
CA GLU A 16 -8.58 -6.69 11.58
C GLU A 16 -9.09 -5.27 11.34
N LEU A 17 -8.54 -4.28 12.06
CA LEU A 17 -8.88 -2.87 11.86
C LEU A 17 -8.58 -2.40 10.43
N ALA A 18 -7.40 -2.73 9.91
CA ALA A 18 -7.02 -2.35 8.54
C ALA A 18 -7.90 -3.05 7.49
N ASP A 19 -8.27 -4.31 7.73
CA ASP A 19 -9.20 -5.06 6.89
C ASP A 19 -10.58 -4.39 6.85
N GLU A 20 -11.13 -4.03 8.02
CA GLU A 20 -12.44 -3.38 8.12
C GLU A 20 -12.45 -1.99 7.46
N ILE A 21 -11.41 -1.18 7.66
CA ILE A 21 -11.28 0.13 7.00
C ILE A 21 -11.28 -0.04 5.47
N LEU A 22 -10.52 -1.00 4.94
CA LEU A 22 -10.44 -1.22 3.49
C LEU A 22 -11.73 -1.81 2.93
N TYR A 23 -12.38 -2.71 3.68
CA TYR A 23 -13.69 -3.23 3.32
C TYR A 23 -14.73 -2.12 3.23
N LEU A 24 -14.80 -1.23 4.23
CA LEU A 24 -15.68 -0.06 4.23
C LEU A 24 -15.32 0.97 3.15
N ALA A 25 -14.03 1.06 2.77
CA ALA A 25 -13.58 1.85 1.63
C ALA A 25 -13.91 1.23 0.26
N GLY A 26 -14.49 0.02 0.22
CA GLY A 26 -14.90 -0.67 -1.00
C GLY A 26 -13.81 -1.48 -1.68
N ASP A 27 -12.72 -1.83 -0.99
CA ASP A 27 -11.67 -2.68 -1.55
C ASP A 27 -12.16 -4.13 -1.75
N VAL A 28 -12.15 -4.59 -3.01
CA VAL A 28 -12.54 -5.96 -3.41
C VAL A 28 -11.36 -6.77 -3.96
N SER A 29 -10.15 -6.44 -3.51
CA SER A 29 -8.91 -7.05 -4.02
C SER A 29 -8.85 -8.53 -3.67
N VAL A 30 -8.58 -9.38 -4.67
CA VAL A 30 -8.32 -10.82 -4.49
C VAL A 30 -6.93 -11.23 -5.00
N ASP A 31 -6.21 -10.28 -5.57
CA ASP A 31 -4.84 -10.42 -6.06
C ASP A 31 -3.82 -10.08 -4.95
N PRO A 32 -2.49 -10.24 -5.18
CA PRO A 32 -1.47 -9.95 -4.19
C PRO A 32 -1.52 -8.53 -3.59
N SER A 33 -2.17 -7.56 -4.27
CA SER A 33 -2.41 -6.22 -3.70
C SER A 33 -3.25 -6.25 -2.43
N TRP A 34 -4.02 -7.30 -2.17
CA TRP A 34 -4.73 -7.50 -0.90
C TRP A 34 -3.79 -7.39 0.31
N TYR A 35 -2.64 -8.07 0.24
CA TYR A 35 -1.63 -8.06 1.31
C TYR A 35 -0.95 -6.69 1.42
N THR A 36 -0.54 -6.14 0.27
CA THR A 36 0.18 -4.86 0.24
C THR A 36 -0.68 -3.73 0.78
N LYS A 37 -1.96 -3.64 0.36
CA LYS A 37 -2.89 -2.60 0.83
C LYS A 37 -3.08 -2.64 2.35
N ARG A 38 -3.32 -3.83 2.92
CA ARG A 38 -3.51 -4.01 4.36
C ARG A 38 -2.23 -3.72 5.14
N ALA A 39 -1.10 -4.26 4.70
CA ALA A 39 0.19 -4.01 5.33
C ALA A 39 0.55 -2.50 5.32
N SER A 40 0.37 -1.83 4.17
CA SER A 40 0.60 -0.40 4.05
C SER A 40 -0.32 0.41 4.95
N LEU A 41 -1.63 0.10 4.98
CA LEU A 41 -2.57 0.82 5.83
C LEU A 41 -2.26 0.65 7.32
N SER A 42 -1.97 -0.58 7.78
CA SER A 42 -1.57 -0.85 9.15
C SER A 42 -0.29 -0.08 9.55
N ALA A 43 0.69 -0.02 8.65
CA ALA A 43 1.92 0.75 8.88
C ALA A 43 1.66 2.26 8.96
N ILE A 44 0.80 2.80 8.08
CA ILE A 44 0.40 4.21 8.10
C ILE A 44 -0.34 4.54 9.39
N TYR A 45 -1.27 3.68 9.83
CA TYR A 45 -2.00 3.85 11.08
C TYR A 45 -1.06 3.93 12.27
N ALA A 46 -0.17 2.93 12.42
CA ALA A 46 0.78 2.90 13.54
C ALA A 46 1.74 4.12 13.53
N ALA A 47 2.19 4.56 12.35
CA ALA A 47 3.02 5.74 12.22
C ALA A 47 2.27 7.03 12.57
N ALA A 48 1.00 7.15 12.16
CA ALA A 48 0.16 8.30 12.47
C ALA A 48 -0.19 8.36 13.97
N GLU A 49 -0.50 7.21 14.58
CA GLU A 49 -0.72 7.09 16.03
C GLU A 49 0.53 7.51 16.81
N LEU A 50 1.71 7.05 16.41
CA LEU A 50 2.97 7.47 17.02
C LEU A 50 3.21 8.98 16.87
N PHE A 51 2.98 9.54 15.67
CA PHE A 51 3.09 10.98 15.44
C PHE A 51 2.10 11.77 16.28
N GLN A 52 0.89 11.25 16.47
CA GLN A 52 -0.15 11.88 17.29
C GLN A 52 0.27 12.03 18.75
N THR A 53 1.10 11.14 19.30
CA THR A 53 1.57 11.24 20.69
C THR A 53 2.43 12.48 20.95
N THR A 54 3.03 13.07 19.91
CA THR A 54 3.90 14.25 20.02
C THR A 54 3.28 15.51 19.42
N ASP A 55 2.12 15.42 18.76
CA ASP A 55 1.45 16.56 18.14
C ASP A 55 0.74 17.44 19.18
N GLN A 56 1.18 18.70 19.29
CA GLN A 56 0.57 19.72 20.14
C GLN A 56 -0.29 20.74 19.36
N SER A 57 -0.48 20.51 18.06
CA SER A 57 -1.27 21.42 17.23
C SER A 57 -2.77 21.36 17.60
N PRO A 58 -3.50 22.49 17.47
CA PRO A 58 -4.92 22.54 17.79
C PRO A 58 -5.71 21.48 16.99
N GLY A 59 -6.32 20.55 17.73
CA GLY A 59 -7.14 19.49 17.17
C GLY A 59 -6.37 18.52 16.26
N PHE A 60 -5.08 18.30 16.49
CA PHE A 60 -4.23 17.34 15.73
C PHE A 60 -4.14 17.65 14.23
N ARG A 61 -4.03 18.94 13.88
CA ARG A 61 -3.95 19.38 12.48
C ARG A 61 -2.72 18.80 11.78
N GLU A 62 -1.58 18.76 12.46
CA GLU A 62 -0.35 18.21 11.89
C GLU A 62 -0.45 16.69 11.71
N THR A 63 -1.05 15.95 12.64
CA THR A 63 -1.33 14.51 12.44
C THR A 63 -2.21 14.26 11.22
N ARG A 64 -3.27 15.05 11.01
CA ARG A 64 -4.12 14.91 9.82
C ARG A 64 -3.37 15.25 8.53
N ALA A 65 -2.42 16.19 8.56
CA ALA A 65 -1.57 16.51 7.43
C ALA A 65 -0.52 15.43 7.16
N PHE A 66 0.03 14.80 8.21
CA PHE A 66 0.93 13.66 8.11
C PHE A 66 0.20 12.45 7.51
N LEU A 67 -0.98 12.11 8.04
CA LEU A 67 -1.79 10.99 7.55
C LEU A 67 -2.12 11.12 6.07
N ARG A 68 -2.58 12.31 5.62
CA ARG A 68 -2.87 12.56 4.20
C ARG A 68 -1.65 12.33 3.32
N ARG A 69 -0.48 12.89 3.67
CA ARG A 69 0.76 12.68 2.92
C ARG A 69 1.12 11.21 2.80
N ARG A 70 0.99 10.42 3.87
CA ARG A 70 1.30 8.99 3.85
C ARG A 70 0.35 8.17 2.99
N LEU A 71 -0.94 8.51 3.01
CA LEU A 71 -1.93 7.89 2.13
C LEU A 71 -1.64 8.23 0.65
N ASP A 72 -1.30 9.49 0.36
CA ASP A 72 -0.94 9.92 -0.99
C ASP A 72 0.35 9.24 -1.49
N GLU A 73 1.35 9.09 -0.63
CA GLU A 73 2.58 8.34 -0.92
C GLU A 73 2.29 6.88 -1.24
N ALA A 74 1.43 6.21 -0.46
CA ALA A 74 1.06 4.82 -0.70
C ALA A 74 0.29 4.65 -2.02
N ALA A 75 -0.63 5.57 -2.33
CA ALA A 75 -1.35 5.56 -3.61
C ALA A 75 -0.40 5.74 -4.81
N GLN A 76 0.54 6.68 -4.71
CA GLN A 76 1.55 6.92 -5.75
C GLN A 76 2.48 5.73 -5.94
N ALA A 77 2.95 5.11 -4.85
CA ALA A 77 3.79 3.92 -4.92
C ALA A 77 3.07 2.77 -5.63
N GLY A 78 1.79 2.53 -5.31
CA GLY A 78 0.98 1.52 -6.01
C GLY A 78 0.82 1.82 -7.51
N GLY A 79 0.58 3.08 -7.87
CA GLY A 79 0.46 3.52 -9.26
C GLY A 79 1.78 3.35 -10.05
N ALA A 80 2.91 3.70 -9.44
CA ALA A 80 4.22 3.58 -10.07
C ALA A 80 4.61 2.13 -10.36
N VAL A 81 4.30 1.20 -9.45
CA VAL A 81 4.56 -0.23 -9.68
C VAL A 81 3.73 -0.76 -10.86
N ARG A 82 2.45 -0.37 -10.96
CA ARG A 82 1.60 -0.75 -12.08
C ARG A 82 2.13 -0.20 -13.41
N SER A 83 2.49 1.08 -13.47
CA SER A 83 2.96 1.70 -14.71
C SER A 83 4.27 1.10 -15.23
N VAL A 84 5.19 0.76 -14.32
CA VAL A 84 6.45 0.07 -14.68
C VAL A 84 6.17 -1.32 -15.24
N GLY A 85 5.25 -2.08 -14.63
CA GLY A 85 4.86 -3.41 -15.11
C GLY A 85 4.24 -3.36 -16.52
N GLU A 86 3.36 -2.39 -16.77
CA GLU A 86 2.74 -2.17 -18.08
C GLU A 86 3.78 -1.81 -19.16
N TRP A 87 4.74 -0.93 -18.85
CA TRP A 87 5.82 -0.56 -19.78
C TRP A 87 6.70 -1.76 -20.16
N ILE A 88 7.06 -2.61 -19.19
CA ILE A 88 7.83 -3.83 -19.45
C ILE A 88 7.03 -4.79 -20.34
N GLY A 89 5.74 -5.01 -20.02
CA GLY A 89 4.86 -5.88 -20.81
C GLY A 89 4.71 -5.41 -22.25
N PHE A 90 4.52 -4.10 -22.46
CA PHE A 90 4.44 -3.50 -23.79
C PHE A 90 5.76 -3.67 -24.57
N SER A 91 6.89 -3.39 -23.94
CA SER A 91 8.22 -3.47 -24.56
C SER A 91 8.59 -4.90 -24.94
N ALA A 92 8.27 -5.87 -24.07
CA ALA A 92 8.47 -7.29 -24.35
C ALA A 92 7.57 -7.77 -25.49
N GLY A 93 6.28 -7.39 -25.49
CA GLY A 93 5.34 -7.72 -26.57
C GLY A 93 5.76 -7.14 -27.93
N ALA A 94 6.23 -5.89 -27.94
CA ALA A 94 6.77 -5.26 -29.14
C ALA A 94 8.04 -5.98 -29.65
N ALA A 95 8.97 -6.31 -28.74
CA ALA A 95 10.18 -7.06 -29.10
C ALA A 95 9.86 -8.45 -29.69
N ILE A 96 8.92 -9.19 -29.08
CA ILE A 96 8.48 -10.50 -29.58
C ILE A 96 7.81 -10.36 -30.95
N ASN A 97 6.93 -9.38 -31.14
CA ASN A 97 6.25 -9.15 -32.43
C ASN A 97 7.25 -8.78 -33.54
N VAL A 98 8.29 -8.00 -33.23
CA VAL A 98 9.37 -7.67 -34.18
C VAL A 98 10.22 -8.89 -34.52
N LEU A 99 10.50 -9.78 -33.55
CA LEU A 99 11.22 -11.02 -33.80
C LEU A 99 10.40 -11.99 -34.66
N ARG A 100 9.09 -12.11 -34.40
CA ARG A 100 8.16 -12.92 -35.21
C ARG A 100 8.02 -12.39 -36.64
N SER A 101 7.98 -11.07 -36.84
CA SER A 101 7.89 -10.48 -38.18
C SER A 101 9.16 -10.66 -39.03
N LYS A 102 10.32 -10.89 -38.39
CA LYS A 102 11.59 -11.21 -39.06
C LYS A 102 11.79 -12.70 -39.37
N GLY A 103 10.76 -13.53 -39.22
CA GLY A 103 10.75 -14.92 -39.70
C GLY A 103 11.35 -15.96 -38.75
N LEU A 104 11.64 -15.59 -37.50
CA LEU A 104 12.00 -16.56 -36.45
C LEU A 104 10.74 -17.33 -36.04
N ARG A 105 10.73 -18.64 -36.31
CA ARG A 105 9.70 -19.58 -35.81
C ARG A 105 9.90 -19.75 -34.30
N ILE A 106 9.13 -19.01 -33.51
CA ILE A 106 8.96 -19.18 -32.06
C ILE A 106 7.46 -19.25 -31.78
#